data_AF-A0A1J4YYN3-F1
#
_entry.id   AF-A0A1J4YYN3-F1
#
_cell.length_a   1.000
_cell.length_b   1.000
_cell.length_c   1.000
_cell.angle_alpha   90.00
_cell.angle_beta   90.00
_cell.angle_gamma   90.00
#
_symmetry.space_group_name_H-M   'P 1'
#
loop_
_entity.id
_entity.type
_entity.pdbx_description
1 polymer ?
#
loop_
_entity_poly.entity_id
_entity_poly.type
_entity_poly.pdbx_seq_one_letter_code
_entity_poly.pdbx_strand_id
1 'polypeptide(L)'
;MLPVRNPEFDALFDGRLFSLLSWDQLTAFWQRLDAQAGWYLYALGEDRPEQPADGEHVTAFIREIDRLLRKEHDEDYCGIVYADDLERPSLVKIYDPSHLGTSCGSSKERILPGWLMSRLPPSDMNPSHLIPQNRRRWWRGIAHLFGAEEKK
;
A
#
# COMPACT_ATOMS: atom_id res chain seq x y z
N MET A 1 -13.20 -16.93 13.86
CA MET A 1 -13.22 -16.91 12.38
C MET A 1 -11.81 -17.26 11.93
N LEU A 2 -11.62 -18.19 10.99
CA LEU A 2 -10.29 -18.48 10.45
C LEU A 2 -9.84 -17.31 9.55
N PRO A 3 -8.53 -17.01 9.49
CA PRO A 3 -8.04 -15.95 8.61
C PRO A 3 -8.35 -16.29 7.15
N VAL A 4 -8.86 -15.32 6.40
CA VAL A 4 -9.09 -15.42 4.97
C VAL A 4 -7.75 -15.50 4.25
N ARG A 5 -7.61 -16.47 3.35
CA ARG A 5 -6.40 -16.71 2.57
C ARG A 5 -6.72 -16.68 1.08
N ASN A 6 -5.84 -16.07 0.31
CA ASN A 6 -5.82 -16.13 -1.14
C ASN A 6 -4.40 -16.52 -1.59
N PRO A 7 -4.16 -17.80 -1.94
CA PRO A 7 -2.84 -18.28 -2.36
C PRO A 7 -2.27 -17.57 -3.59
N GLU A 8 -3.10 -17.11 -4.52
CA GLU A 8 -2.64 -16.36 -5.70
C GLU A 8 -2.12 -14.98 -5.30
N PHE A 9 -2.84 -14.32 -4.39
CA PHE A 9 -2.37 -13.08 -3.77
C PHE A 9 -1.08 -13.31 -2.98
N ASP A 10 -0.99 -14.37 -2.19
CA ASP A 10 0.20 -14.67 -1.38
C ASP A 10 1.43 -14.89 -2.27
N ALA A 11 1.28 -15.64 -3.38
CA ALA A 11 2.34 -15.85 -4.35
C ALA A 11 2.77 -14.55 -5.06
N LEU A 12 1.80 -13.68 -5.41
CA LEU A 12 2.08 -12.36 -5.99
C LEU A 12 2.79 -11.45 -4.98
N PHE A 13 2.35 -11.48 -3.73
CA PHE A 13 2.94 -10.71 -2.64
C PHE A 13 4.37 -11.16 -2.33
N ASP A 14 4.67 -12.46 -2.36
CA ASP A 14 6.01 -12.99 -2.13
C ASP A 14 6.89 -13.04 -3.39
N GLY A 15 6.31 -12.65 -4.53
CA GLY A 15 6.97 -12.64 -5.82
C GLY A 15 8.00 -11.52 -6.00
N ARG A 16 8.52 -11.44 -7.23
CA ARG A 16 9.47 -10.40 -7.63
C ARG A 16 8.79 -9.04 -7.63
N LEU A 17 9.50 -8.03 -7.15
CA LEU A 17 9.07 -6.64 -7.20
C LEU A 17 10.17 -5.76 -7.79
N PHE A 18 9.75 -4.64 -8.36
CA PHE A 18 10.60 -3.60 -8.91
C PHE A 18 10.41 -2.32 -8.10
N SER A 19 11.51 -1.69 -7.71
CA SER A 19 11.49 -0.44 -6.94
C SER A 19 11.29 0.76 -7.87
N LEU A 20 10.45 1.70 -7.44
CA LEU A 20 10.37 3.05 -8.01
C LEU A 20 11.42 3.90 -7.30
N LEU A 21 12.61 3.99 -7.89
CA LEU A 21 13.78 4.59 -7.27
C LEU A 21 13.66 6.11 -7.19
N SER A 22 13.21 6.78 -8.23
CA SER A 22 13.09 8.24 -8.26
C SER A 22 11.66 8.76 -8.09
N TRP A 23 11.54 10.00 -7.63
CA TRP A 23 10.26 10.71 -7.58
C TRP A 23 9.60 10.88 -8.95
N ASP A 24 10.40 11.02 -10.01
CA ASP A 24 9.90 11.09 -11.38
C ASP A 24 9.36 9.75 -11.87
N GLN A 25 10.03 8.64 -11.51
CA GLN A 25 9.53 7.29 -11.78
C GLN A 25 8.20 7.06 -11.06
N LEU A 26 8.08 7.48 -9.80
CA LEU A 26 6.84 7.40 -9.04
C LEU A 26 5.71 8.19 -9.71
N THR A 27 5.99 9.43 -10.12
CA THR A 27 5.03 10.30 -10.81
C THR A 27 4.52 9.66 -12.10
N ALA A 28 5.43 9.18 -12.93
CA ALA A 28 5.08 8.55 -14.19
C ALA A 28 4.34 7.23 -13.97
N PHE A 29 4.67 6.48 -12.91
CA PHE A 29 3.98 5.25 -12.54
C PHE A 29 2.52 5.52 -12.15
N TRP A 30 2.26 6.50 -11.29
CA TRP A 30 0.89 6.88 -10.92
C TRP A 30 0.03 7.29 -12.10
N GLN A 31 0.59 8.01 -13.07
CA GLN A 31 -0.14 8.41 -14.27
C GLN A 31 -0.54 7.23 -15.18
N ARG A 32 0.16 6.10 -15.10
CA ARG A 32 -0.14 4.90 -15.90
C ARG A 32 -1.15 3.97 -15.24
N LEU A 33 -1.34 4.11 -13.93
CA LEU A 33 -2.19 3.21 -13.17
C LEU A 33 -3.65 3.41 -13.57
N ASP A 34 -4.27 2.35 -14.08
CA ASP A 34 -5.70 2.36 -14.40
C ASP A 34 -6.52 2.30 -13.10
N ALA A 35 -7.12 3.43 -12.73
CA ALA A 35 -7.92 3.54 -11.51
C ALA A 35 -9.14 2.60 -11.51
N GLN A 36 -9.62 2.18 -12.67
CA GLN A 36 -10.80 1.31 -12.81
C GLN A 36 -10.45 -0.18 -12.86
N ALA A 37 -9.19 -0.56 -12.65
CA ALA A 37 -8.73 -1.96 -12.77
C ALA A 37 -9.12 -2.87 -11.59
N GLY A 38 -10.05 -2.45 -10.73
CA GLY A 38 -10.54 -3.25 -9.60
C GLY A 38 -9.54 -3.38 -8.46
N TRP A 39 -9.07 -2.24 -7.93
CA TRP A 39 -8.04 -2.22 -6.88
C TRP A 39 -8.62 -2.37 -5.47
N TYR A 40 -8.13 -3.38 -4.74
CA TYR A 40 -8.25 -3.47 -3.30
C TYR A 40 -7.20 -2.56 -2.65
N LEU A 41 -7.65 -1.55 -1.92
CA LEU A 41 -6.81 -0.64 -1.15
C LEU A 41 -6.74 -1.13 0.29
N TYR A 42 -5.54 -1.44 0.78
CA TYR A 42 -5.38 -2.03 2.11
C TYR A 42 -4.28 -1.33 2.91
N ALA A 43 -4.66 -0.71 4.02
CA ALA A 43 -3.74 -0.30 5.07
C ALA A 43 -3.45 -1.49 6.01
N LEU A 44 -2.20 -1.94 6.07
CA LEU A 44 -1.87 -3.14 6.84
C LEU A 44 -2.06 -2.93 8.34
N GLY A 45 -2.91 -3.81 8.88
CA GLY A 45 -3.36 -3.86 10.26
C GLY A 45 -4.59 -2.97 10.58
N GLU A 46 -5.25 -2.47 9.55
CA GLU A 46 -6.69 -2.14 9.58
C GLU A 46 -7.50 -3.34 9.03
N ASP A 47 -8.82 -3.21 8.95
CA ASP A 47 -9.68 -4.26 8.40
C ASP A 47 -9.36 -4.53 6.92
N ARG A 48 -9.34 -5.81 6.54
CA ARG A 48 -9.11 -6.24 5.17
C ARG A 48 -10.24 -5.74 4.25
N PRO A 49 -9.94 -5.14 3.08
CA PRO A 49 -10.99 -4.76 2.15
C PRO A 49 -11.70 -6.01 1.59
N GLU A 50 -13.04 -6.03 1.67
CA GLU A 50 -13.85 -7.12 1.14
C GLU A 50 -14.17 -6.95 -0.36
N GLN A 51 -14.11 -5.71 -0.85
CA GLN A 51 -14.46 -5.34 -2.23
C GLN A 51 -13.38 -4.39 -2.80
N PRO A 52 -13.19 -4.37 -4.13
CA PRO A 52 -12.33 -3.37 -4.75
C PRO A 52 -12.95 -1.98 -4.62
N ALA A 53 -12.09 -0.97 -4.50
CA ALA A 53 -12.47 0.42 -4.57
C ALA A 53 -12.82 0.80 -6.02
N ASP A 54 -13.75 1.74 -6.20
CA ASP A 54 -14.00 2.36 -7.51
C ASP A 54 -12.87 3.32 -7.92
N GLY A 55 -12.88 3.77 -9.17
CA GLY A 55 -11.80 4.63 -9.66
C GLY A 55 -11.73 6.02 -9.03
N GLU A 56 -12.80 6.56 -8.43
CA GLU A 56 -12.72 7.82 -7.70
C GLU A 56 -11.92 7.63 -6.42
N HIS A 57 -12.24 6.58 -5.68
CA HIS A 57 -11.55 6.16 -4.46
C HIS A 57 -10.08 5.81 -4.73
N VAL A 58 -9.78 5.07 -5.80
CA VAL A 58 -8.40 4.77 -6.19
C VAL A 58 -7.62 6.05 -6.52
N THR A 59 -8.24 6.97 -7.26
CA THR A 59 -7.61 8.26 -7.61
C THR A 59 -7.34 9.11 -6.37
N ALA A 60 -8.29 9.18 -5.44
CA ALA A 60 -8.13 9.89 -4.18
C ALA A 60 -7.01 9.26 -3.33
N PHE A 61 -6.97 7.94 -3.21
CA PHE A 61 -5.89 7.24 -2.50
C PHE A 61 -4.52 7.56 -3.07
N ILE A 62 -4.35 7.46 -4.40
CA ILE A 62 -3.07 7.75 -5.08
C ILE A 62 -2.61 9.17 -4.79
N ARG A 63 -3.52 10.16 -4.88
CA ARG A 63 -3.20 11.56 -4.59
C ARG A 63 -2.74 11.75 -3.15
N GLU A 64 -3.47 11.21 -2.18
CA GLU A 64 -3.15 11.39 -0.77
C GLU A 64 -1.88 10.64 -0.37
N ILE A 65 -1.65 9.44 -0.90
CA ILE A 65 -0.44 8.67 -0.58
C ILE A 65 0.78 9.32 -1.22
N ASP A 66 0.71 9.80 -2.45
CA ASP A 66 1.82 10.55 -3.08
C ASP A 66 2.20 11.78 -2.25
N ARG A 67 1.20 12.56 -1.80
CA ARG A 67 1.41 13.71 -0.92
C ARG A 67 2.07 13.31 0.41
N LEU A 68 1.62 12.21 1.02
CA LEU A 68 2.21 11.70 2.26
C LEU A 68 3.67 11.33 2.05
N LEU A 69 3.98 10.53 1.03
CA LEU A 69 5.34 10.04 0.79
C LEU A 69 6.31 11.19 0.53
N ARG A 70 5.93 12.16 -0.31
CA ARG A 70 6.77 13.33 -0.61
C ARG A 70 7.00 14.26 0.58
N LYS A 71 6.06 14.29 1.52
CA LYS A 71 6.15 15.14 2.70
C LYS A 71 6.98 14.48 3.81
N GLU A 72 6.84 13.17 3.98
CA GLU A 72 7.36 12.46 5.15
C GLU A 72 8.64 11.66 4.84
N HIS A 73 9.00 11.47 3.56
CA HIS A 73 10.25 10.84 3.17
C HIS A 73 11.32 11.92 2.89
N ASP A 74 12.19 12.15 3.87
CA ASP A 74 13.27 13.16 3.84
C ASP A 74 14.50 12.69 3.03
N GLU A 75 14.25 12.10 1.86
CA GLU A 75 15.28 11.62 0.93
C GLU A 75 15.05 12.23 -0.46
N ASP A 76 16.13 12.41 -1.22
CA ASP A 76 16.06 12.94 -2.60
C ASP A 76 15.58 11.90 -3.63
N TYR A 77 15.33 10.67 -3.18
CA TYR A 77 14.82 9.54 -3.95
C TYR A 77 13.53 8.98 -3.31
N CYS A 78 12.79 8.14 -4.06
CA CYS A 78 11.58 7.48 -3.55
C CYS A 78 11.94 6.17 -2.85
N GLY A 79 12.35 5.11 -3.58
CA GLY A 79 12.91 3.88 -3.00
C GLY A 79 11.99 3.06 -2.06
N ILE A 80 10.79 3.53 -1.76
CA ILE A 80 9.86 2.96 -0.77
C ILE A 80 8.54 2.48 -1.39
N VAL A 81 8.41 2.59 -2.71
CA VAL A 81 7.27 2.06 -3.47
C VAL A 81 7.78 0.99 -4.42
N TYR A 82 7.09 -0.14 -4.44
CA TYR A 82 7.44 -1.30 -5.23
C TYR A 82 6.21 -1.84 -5.97
N ALA A 83 6.39 -2.33 -7.19
CA ALA A 83 5.33 -2.99 -7.94
C ALA A 83 5.81 -4.32 -8.54
N ASP A 84 4.88 -5.24 -8.80
CA ASP A 84 5.16 -6.51 -9.49
C ASP A 84 5.55 -6.29 -10.97
N ASP A 85 4.98 -5.27 -11.59
CA ASP A 85 5.26 -4.83 -12.97
C ASP A 85 5.14 -3.30 -13.05
N LEU A 86 6.06 -2.63 -13.76
CA LEU A 86 6.08 -1.16 -13.85
C LEU A 86 5.19 -0.60 -14.99
N GLU A 87 4.81 -1.44 -15.95
CA GLU A 87 3.97 -1.07 -17.08
C GLU A 87 2.52 -1.50 -16.88
N ARG A 88 2.30 -2.68 -16.28
CA ARG A 88 0.98 -3.28 -16.05
C ARG A 88 0.85 -3.81 -14.60
N PRO A 89 0.99 -2.93 -13.59
CA PRO A 89 1.06 -3.35 -12.18
C PRO A 89 -0.21 -4.06 -11.74
N SER A 90 -0.12 -5.21 -11.09
CA SER A 90 -1.25 -5.87 -10.41
C SER A 90 -1.14 -5.84 -8.88
N LEU A 91 0.04 -5.48 -8.37
CA LEU A 91 0.35 -5.27 -6.96
C LEU A 91 1.27 -4.06 -6.81
N VAL A 92 0.94 -3.19 -5.85
CA VAL A 92 1.80 -2.10 -5.41
C VAL A 92 1.96 -2.18 -3.89
N LYS A 93 3.21 -2.20 -3.42
CA LYS A 93 3.57 -2.14 -2.00
C LYS A 93 4.17 -0.78 -1.68
N ILE A 94 3.64 -0.15 -0.65
CA ILE A 94 4.02 1.19 -0.23
C ILE A 94 4.51 1.12 1.21
N TYR A 95 5.80 1.36 1.42
CA TYR A 95 6.41 1.35 2.74
C TYR A 95 6.25 2.72 3.41
N ASP A 96 5.99 2.68 4.71
CA ASP A 96 5.78 3.87 5.53
C ASP A 96 7.13 4.54 5.85
N PRO A 97 7.38 5.80 5.42
CA PRO A 97 8.63 6.51 5.70
C PRO A 97 8.97 6.54 7.20
N SER A 98 7.97 6.60 8.06
CA SER A 98 8.13 6.63 9.52
C SER A 98 8.45 5.27 10.15
N HIS A 99 8.41 4.19 9.35
CA HIS A 99 8.62 2.81 9.80
C HIS A 99 9.49 2.00 8.83
N LEU A 100 10.47 2.64 8.19
CA LEU A 100 11.50 1.93 7.40
C LEU A 100 12.52 1.21 8.29
N GLY A 101 12.64 1.65 9.56
CA GLY A 101 13.61 1.14 10.51
C GLY A 101 15.05 1.47 10.10
N THR A 102 15.92 1.67 11.07
CA THR A 102 17.38 1.65 10.91
C THR A 102 17.83 0.28 10.37
N SER A 103 17.64 0.02 9.08
CA SER A 103 18.08 -1.21 8.41
C SER A 103 19.53 -1.09 7.95
N CYS A 104 20.40 -0.61 8.83
CA CYS A 104 21.84 -0.79 8.71
C CYS A 104 22.26 -1.88 9.70
N GLY A 105 21.93 -3.14 9.41
CA GLY A 105 22.51 -4.28 10.12
C GLY A 105 21.55 -5.45 10.43
N SER A 106 21.64 -6.50 9.64
CA SER A 106 21.55 -7.91 10.08
C SER A 106 20.28 -8.49 10.73
N SER A 107 19.18 -7.75 10.94
CA SER A 107 17.95 -8.35 11.46
C SER A 107 17.14 -9.03 10.34
N LYS A 108 16.78 -10.31 10.53
CA LYS A 108 16.02 -11.16 9.58
C LYS A 108 14.52 -10.84 9.54
N GLU A 109 14.09 -9.71 10.10
CA GLU A 109 12.69 -9.42 10.29
C GLU A 109 12.09 -8.82 9.02
N ARG A 110 11.04 -9.46 8.51
CA ARG A 110 10.39 -9.04 7.26
C ARG A 110 9.55 -7.80 7.54
N ILE A 111 10.02 -6.64 7.09
CA ILE A 111 9.24 -5.41 7.15
C ILE A 111 8.08 -5.53 6.16
N LEU A 112 6.86 -5.45 6.68
CA LEU A 112 5.65 -5.37 5.86
C LEU A 112 5.46 -3.92 5.37
N PRO A 113 4.83 -3.72 4.20
CA PRO A 113 4.50 -2.37 3.75
C PRO A 113 3.50 -1.70 4.71
N GLY A 114 3.42 -0.38 4.67
CA GLY A 114 2.35 0.35 5.37
C GLY A 114 1.00 0.19 4.68
N TRP A 115 1.03 0.22 3.34
CA TRP A 115 -0.16 0.12 2.49
C TRP A 115 0.11 -0.74 1.26
N LEU A 116 -0.96 -1.28 0.69
CA LEU A 116 -0.91 -1.99 -0.58
C LEU A 116 -2.09 -1.63 -1.49
N MET A 117 -1.86 -1.74 -2.79
CA MET A 117 -2.90 -1.80 -3.81
C MET A 117 -2.78 -3.16 -4.50
N SER A 118 -3.85 -3.93 -4.60
CA SER A 118 -3.84 -5.21 -5.34
C SER A 118 -5.07 -5.36 -6.20
N ARG A 119 -4.93 -5.97 -7.38
CA ARG A 119 -6.08 -6.39 -8.20
C ARG A 119 -6.66 -7.73 -7.78
N LEU A 120 -5.97 -8.46 -6.91
CA LEU A 120 -6.47 -9.68 -6.28
C LEU A 120 -7.02 -9.34 -4.89
N PRO A 121 -8.10 -10.02 -4.44
CA PRO A 121 -8.55 -9.91 -3.06
C PRO A 121 -7.39 -10.30 -2.12
N PRO A 122 -6.97 -9.43 -1.19
CA PRO A 122 -5.84 -9.74 -0.33
C PRO A 122 -6.20 -10.86 0.65
N SER A 123 -5.18 -11.60 1.11
CA SER A 123 -5.25 -12.40 2.34
C SER A 123 -5.33 -11.49 3.58
N ASP A 124 -5.80 -12.03 4.70
CA ASP A 124 -5.62 -11.38 5.99
C ASP A 124 -4.12 -11.26 6.30
N MET A 125 -3.67 -10.02 6.48
CA MET A 125 -2.28 -9.70 6.78
C MET A 125 -2.23 -8.92 8.09
N ASN A 126 -1.79 -9.61 9.15
CA ASN A 126 -1.69 -9.01 10.46
C ASN A 126 -0.23 -8.64 10.76
N PRO A 127 0.12 -7.35 10.83
CA PRO A 127 1.48 -6.96 11.23
C PRO A 127 1.77 -7.47 12.65
N SER A 128 2.94 -8.08 12.85
CA SER A 128 3.40 -8.55 14.15
C SER A 128 3.78 -7.41 15.10
N HIS A 129 3.92 -6.19 14.58
CA HIS A 129 4.37 -5.00 15.29
C HIS A 129 3.25 -3.98 15.50
N LEU A 130 3.46 -3.10 16.47
CA LEU A 130 2.57 -1.95 16.71
C LEU A 130 2.55 -1.05 15.46
N ILE A 131 1.35 -0.82 14.95
CA ILE A 131 1.09 0.11 13.86
C ILE A 131 1.28 1.54 14.38
N PRO A 132 2.10 2.38 13.73
CA PRO A 132 2.27 3.77 14.11
C PRO A 132 0.93 4.53 14.15
N GLN A 133 0.71 5.35 15.19
CA GLN A 133 -0.56 6.09 15.34
C GLN A 133 -0.80 7.11 14.23
N ASN A 134 0.26 7.73 13.69
CA ASN A 134 0.20 8.61 12.52
C ASN A 134 -0.37 7.86 11.30
N ARG A 135 0.08 6.62 11.05
CA ARG A 135 -0.43 5.76 9.97
C ARG A 135 -1.93 5.49 10.12
N ARG A 136 -2.37 5.09 11.32
CA ARG A 136 -3.81 4.88 11.61
C ARG A 136 -4.63 6.16 11.42
N ARG A 137 -4.13 7.29 11.93
CA ARG A 137 -4.81 8.59 11.81
C ARG A 137 -4.93 9.05 10.37
N TRP A 138 -3.86 8.92 9.58
CA TRP A 138 -3.89 9.25 8.16
C TRP A 138 -4.91 8.39 7.42
N TRP A 139 -4.88 7.06 7.64
CA TRP A 139 -5.82 6.14 6.99
C TRP A 139 -7.27 6.48 7.33
N ARG A 140 -7.61 6.68 8.61
CA ARG A 140 -8.97 7.11 9.02
C ARG A 140 -9.34 8.48 8.44
N GLY A 141 -8.36 9.37 8.36
CA GLY A 141 -8.50 10.70 7.79
C GLY A 141 -8.83 10.70 6.31
N ILE A 142 -8.57 9.61 5.57
CA ILE A 142 -8.97 9.47 4.16
C ILE A 142 -10.00 8.35 3.96
N ALA A 143 -10.23 7.48 4.93
CA ALA A 143 -11.20 6.38 4.84
C ALA A 143 -12.64 6.87 4.64
N HIS A 144 -12.96 8.06 5.16
CA HIS A 144 -14.24 8.73 4.88
C HIS A 144 -14.40 9.08 3.39
N LEU A 145 -13.29 9.25 2.66
CA LEU A 145 -13.30 9.44 1.22
C LEU A 145 -13.59 8.15 0.49
N PHE A 146 -13.52 6.97 1.11
CA PHE A 146 -13.66 5.64 0.48
C PHE A 146 -15.01 4.96 0.75
N GLY A 147 -15.99 5.69 1.30
CA GLY A 147 -17.31 5.15 1.55
C GLY A 147 -17.31 4.01 2.57
N ALA A 148 -16.53 4.12 3.66
CA ALA A 148 -16.85 3.37 4.86
C ALA A 148 -18.13 3.98 5.44
N GLU A 149 -19.30 3.56 4.95
CA GLU A 149 -20.54 3.81 5.67
C GLU A 149 -20.34 3.30 7.11
N GLU A 150 -20.45 4.21 8.07
CA GLU A 150 -20.62 3.86 9.46
C GLU A 150 -21.76 2.84 9.54
N LYS A 151 -21.42 1.56 9.77
CA LYS A 151 -22.43 0.59 10.17
C LYS A 151 -22.95 1.06 11.53
N LYS A 152 -24.07 1.77 11.47
CA LYS A 152 -24.90 2.15 12.61
C LYS A 152 -25.46 0.91 13.32
#